data_AF-A0A538A497-F1
#
_entry.id   AF-A0A538A497-F1
#
_cell.length_a   1.000
_cell.length_b   1.000
_cell.length_c   1.000
_cell.angle_alpha   90.00
_cell.angle_beta   90.00
_cell.angle_gamma   90.00
#
_symmetry.space_group_name_H-M   'P 1'
#
loop_
_entity.id
_entity.type
_entity.pdbx_description
1 polymer ?
#
loop_
_entity_poly.entity_id
_entity_poly.type
_entity_poly.pdbx_seq_one_letter_code
_entity_poly.pdbx_strand_id
1 'polypeptide(L)'
;HMTRMSGLNEENRQANMATVYLNAAYFPAVELLSAIGTGVILLYGGYRALDGDVQIGVLVAFVGYLNAFFDPIQQISQLYTTYQQGMAALDKIFDLLETKPDMVDKPGALDPGRIRGEIELQGVRFSYGENAGLALDG
;
A
#
# COMPACT_ATOMS: atom_id res chain seq x y z
N HIS A 1 -20.54 -9.52 -15.15
CA HIS A 1 -19.82 -8.28 -14.79
C HIS A 1 -19.69 -8.08 -13.28
N MET A 2 -20.77 -8.12 -12.50
CA MET A 2 -20.71 -7.97 -11.03
C MET A 2 -19.81 -9.00 -10.32
N THR A 3 -19.76 -10.25 -10.79
CA THR A 3 -18.96 -11.33 -10.19
C THR A 3 -17.45 -11.17 -10.38
N ARG A 4 -17.02 -10.52 -11.48
CA ARG A 4 -15.59 -10.19 -11.74
C ARG A 4 -15.15 -9.00 -10.89
N MET A 5 -16.06 -8.05 -10.70
CA MET A 5 -15.84 -6.87 -9.87
C MET A 5 -15.81 -7.22 -8.37
N SER A 6 -16.61 -8.21 -7.93
CA SER A 6 -16.57 -8.71 -6.55
C SER A 6 -15.29 -9.49 -6.23
N GLY A 7 -14.75 -10.25 -7.18
CA GLY A 7 -13.47 -10.95 -7.00
C GLY A 7 -12.28 -10.00 -6.84
N LEU A 8 -12.18 -9.00 -7.72
CA LEU A 8 -11.14 -7.95 -7.66
C LEU A 8 -11.29 -7.07 -6.40
N ASN A 9 -12.52 -6.78 -5.98
CA ASN A 9 -12.76 -6.06 -4.73
C ASN A 9 -12.36 -6.88 -3.50
N GLU A 10 -12.54 -8.21 -3.52
CA GLU A 10 -12.18 -9.06 -2.38
C GLU A 10 -10.66 -9.24 -2.28
N GLU A 11 -9.93 -9.35 -3.38
CA GLU A 11 -8.47 -9.30 -3.38
C GLU A 11 -7.95 -7.95 -2.89
N ASN A 12 -8.53 -6.84 -3.35
CA ASN A 12 -8.16 -5.49 -2.90
C ASN A 12 -8.52 -5.27 -1.41
N ARG A 13 -9.64 -5.83 -0.96
CA ARG A 13 -10.08 -5.81 0.44
C ARG A 13 -9.15 -6.66 1.31
N GLN A 14 -8.72 -7.85 0.88
CA GLN A 14 -7.77 -8.68 1.61
C GLN A 14 -6.38 -8.04 1.69
N ALA A 15 -5.90 -7.45 0.59
CA ALA A 15 -4.64 -6.72 0.56
C ALA A 15 -4.64 -5.52 1.53
N ASN A 16 -5.78 -4.83 1.68
CA ASN A 16 -5.92 -3.73 2.64
C ASN A 16 -6.26 -4.19 4.08
N MET A 17 -6.96 -5.32 4.24
CA MET A 17 -7.45 -5.79 5.54
C MET A 17 -6.32 -6.19 6.49
N ALA A 18 -5.22 -6.77 5.99
CA ALA A 18 -4.09 -7.13 6.84
C ALA A 18 -3.50 -5.90 7.55
N THR A 19 -3.32 -4.80 6.82
CA THR A 19 -2.84 -3.51 7.32
C THR A 19 -3.83 -2.86 8.30
N VAL A 20 -5.13 -2.98 8.02
CA VAL A 20 -6.20 -2.46 8.88
C VAL A 20 -6.26 -3.24 10.19
N TYR A 21 -6.16 -4.58 10.15
CA TYR A 21 -6.14 -5.41 11.37
C TYR A 21 -4.89 -5.19 12.20
N LEU A 22 -3.72 -5.01 11.57
CA LEU A 22 -2.49 -4.65 12.28
C LEU A 22 -2.66 -3.31 13.00
N ASN A 23 -3.11 -2.25 12.32
CA ASN A 23 -3.33 -0.94 12.96
C ASN A 23 -4.42 -0.99 14.04
N ALA A 24 -5.54 -1.67 13.77
CA ALA A 24 -6.68 -1.75 14.69
C ALA A 24 -6.37 -2.53 15.96
N ALA A 25 -5.46 -3.51 15.92
CA ALA A 25 -5.03 -4.25 17.11
C ALA A 25 -3.83 -3.60 17.82
N TYR A 26 -2.97 -2.86 17.11
CA TYR A 26 -1.75 -2.26 17.68
C TYR A 26 -2.06 -1.18 18.70
N PHE A 27 -2.91 -0.21 18.33
CA PHE A 27 -3.24 0.92 19.22
C PHE A 27 -3.83 0.45 20.56
N PRO A 28 -4.86 -0.41 20.58
CA PRO A 28 -5.40 -0.94 21.83
C PRO A 28 -4.38 -1.77 22.62
N ALA A 29 -3.52 -2.53 21.95
CA ALA A 29 -2.50 -3.34 22.64
C ALA A 29 -1.41 -2.48 23.29
N VAL A 30 -0.92 -1.45 22.60
CA VAL A 30 0.05 -0.48 23.14
C VAL A 30 -0.58 0.31 24.28
N GLU A 31 -1.84 0.73 24.13
CA GLU A 31 -2.57 1.45 25.17
C GLU A 31 -2.78 0.58 26.43
N LEU A 32 -3.15 -0.71 26.25
CA LEU A 32 -3.21 -1.68 27.34
C LEU A 32 -1.85 -1.89 28.01
N LEU A 33 -0.79 -2.09 27.23
CA LEU A 33 0.56 -2.27 27.77
C LEU A 33 1.05 -1.03 28.51
N SER A 34 0.76 0.17 27.99
CA SER A 34 1.10 1.43 28.63
C SER A 34 0.31 1.63 29.92
N ALA A 35 -0.99 1.32 29.93
CA ALA A 35 -1.83 1.38 31.12
C ALA A 35 -1.37 0.38 32.20
N ILE A 36 -1.04 -0.86 31.81
CA ILE A 36 -0.50 -1.88 32.72
C ILE A 36 0.87 -1.43 33.25
N GLY A 37 1.78 -1.01 32.38
CA GLY A 37 3.11 -0.53 32.76
C GLY A 37 3.05 0.66 33.71
N THR A 38 2.20 1.64 33.42
CA THR A 38 1.95 2.79 34.29
C THR A 38 1.37 2.35 35.64
N GLY A 39 0.40 1.44 35.64
CA GLY A 39 -0.16 0.87 36.86
C GLY A 39 0.88 0.17 37.72
N VAL A 40 1.76 -0.63 37.11
CA VAL A 40 2.88 -1.30 37.80
C VAL A 40 3.86 -0.28 38.39
N ILE A 41 4.26 0.74 37.62
CA ILE A 41 5.17 1.81 38.08
C ILE A 41 4.55 2.56 39.25
N LEU A 42 3.28 2.94 39.18
CA LEU A 42 2.60 3.67 40.24
C LEU A 42 2.40 2.81 41.49
N LEU A 43 2.01 1.54 41.35
CA LEU A 43 1.80 0.66 42.49
C LEU A 43 3.12 0.33 43.20
N TYR A 44 4.10 -0.19 42.46
CA TYR A 44 5.36 -0.64 43.05
C TYR A 44 6.28 0.54 43.38
N GLY A 45 6.44 1.45 42.43
CA GLY A 45 7.30 2.62 42.58
C GLY A 45 6.71 3.65 43.53
N GLY A 46 5.39 3.83 43.56
CA GLY A 46 4.71 4.67 44.54
C GLY A 46 4.84 4.13 45.96
N TYR A 47 4.71 2.80 46.16
CA TYR A 47 4.96 2.17 47.46
C TYR A 47 6.39 2.41 47.94
N ARG A 48 7.39 2.20 47.08
CA ARG A 48 8.82 2.50 47.36
C ARG A 48 9.08 3.99 47.62
N ALA A 49 8.34 4.88 46.97
CA ALA A 49 8.48 6.31 47.16
C ALA A 49 7.97 6.77 48.53
N LEU A 50 6.96 6.09 49.08
CA LEU A 50 6.48 6.33 50.45
C LEU A 50 7.52 5.93 51.51
N ASP A 51 8.28 4.86 51.26
CA ASP A 51 9.39 4.42 52.12
C ASP A 51 10.66 5.28 51.94
N GLY A 52 10.66 6.24 51.00
CA GLY A 52 11.78 7.16 50.74
C GLY A 52 12.90 6.59 49.86
N ASP A 53 12.78 5.34 49.42
CA ASP A 53 13.75 4.65 48.55
C ASP A 53 13.79 5.23 47.12
N VAL A 54 12.67 5.79 46.64
CA VAL A 54 12.51 6.25 45.26
C VAL A 54 11.94 7.67 45.23
N GLN A 55 12.56 8.55 44.45
CA GLN A 55 12.05 9.90 44.25
C GLN A 55 10.85 9.91 43.28
N ILE A 56 9.85 10.74 43.56
CA ILE A 56 8.69 10.95 42.70
C ILE A 56 9.11 11.35 41.26
N GLY A 57 10.18 12.14 41.11
CA GLY A 57 10.71 12.53 39.80
C GLY A 57 11.17 11.34 38.96
N VAL A 58 11.68 10.27 39.58
CA VAL A 58 12.08 9.03 38.88
C VAL A 58 10.86 8.32 38.31
N LEU A 59 9.73 8.29 39.05
CA LEU A 59 8.49 7.69 38.57
C LEU A 59 7.93 8.43 37.35
N VAL A 60 7.91 9.77 37.41
CA VAL A 60 7.47 10.62 36.30
C VAL A 60 8.36 10.41 35.07
N ALA A 61 9.68 10.35 35.26
CA ALA A 61 10.62 10.09 34.18
C ALA A 61 10.42 8.71 33.54
N PHE A 62 10.18 7.66 34.34
CA PHE A 62 9.90 6.31 33.84
C PHE A 62 8.64 6.25 32.97
N VAL A 63 7.55 6.88 33.41
CA VAL A 63 6.31 6.98 32.61
C VAL A 63 6.57 7.74 31.31
N GLY A 64 7.36 8.82 31.37
CA GLY A 64 7.79 9.56 30.18
C GLY A 64 8.58 8.69 29.19
N TYR A 65 9.55 7.91 29.68
CA TYR A 65 10.34 7.00 28.84
C TYR A 65 9.50 5.86 28.24
N LEU A 66 8.51 5.37 28.97
CA LEU A 66 7.62 4.33 28.48
C LEU A 66 6.81 4.82 27.27
N ASN A 67 6.27 6.04 27.33
CA ASN A 67 5.62 6.67 26.19
C ASN A 67 6.60 6.92 25.02
N ALA A 68 7.77 7.50 25.32
CA ALA A 68 8.80 7.77 24.31
C ALA A 68 9.35 6.49 23.65
N PHE A 69 9.23 5.33 24.29
CA PHE A 69 9.64 4.03 23.76
C PHE A 69 8.63 3.47 22.76
N PHE A 70 7.33 3.63 23.00
CA PHE A 70 6.29 3.09 22.12
C PHE A 70 6.05 3.94 20.86
N ASP A 71 6.33 5.25 20.91
CA ASP A 71 6.18 6.15 19.77
C ASP A 71 7.01 5.72 18.54
N PRO A 72 8.33 5.44 18.64
CA PRO A 72 9.13 4.97 17.50
C PRO A 72 8.63 3.64 16.93
N ILE A 73 8.15 2.74 17.78
CA ILE A 73 7.64 1.42 17.36
C ILE A 73 6.44 1.60 16.43
N GLN A 74 5.54 2.54 16.75
CA GLN A 74 4.42 2.87 15.88
C GLN A 74 4.87 3.47 14.54
N GLN A 75 5.85 4.37 14.56
CA GLN A 75 6.39 5.00 13.35
C GLN A 75 6.99 3.95 12.39
N ILE A 76 7.69 2.94 12.92
CA ILE A 76 8.24 1.84 12.11
C ILE A 76 7.11 1.04 11.43
N SER A 77 6.02 0.77 12.14
CA SER A 77 4.86 0.04 11.59
C SER A 77 4.20 0.79 10.42
N GLN A 78 4.05 2.11 10.57
CA GLN A 78 3.53 2.97 9.50
C GLN A 78 4.50 3.03 8.31
N LEU A 79 5.79 3.18 8.59
CA LEU A 79 6.84 3.17 7.56
C LEU A 79 6.82 1.89 6.73
N TYR A 80 6.60 0.73 7.36
CA TYR A 80 6.48 -0.54 6.65
C TYR A 80 5.32 -0.57 5.66
N THR A 81 4.17 -0.02 6.05
CA THR A 81 3.00 0.10 5.17
C THR A 81 3.31 1.01 3.97
N THR A 82 3.90 2.18 4.23
CA THR A 82 4.32 3.11 3.17
C THR A 82 5.35 2.48 2.25
N TYR A 83 6.30 1.72 2.80
CA TYR A 83 7.31 1.00 2.03
C TYR A 83 6.67 -0.03 1.08
N GLN A 84 5.72 -0.84 1.57
CA GLN A 84 4.99 -1.80 0.72
C GLN A 84 4.23 -1.11 -0.42
N GLN A 85 3.57 0.01 -0.13
CA GLN A 85 2.88 0.80 -1.15
C GLN A 85 3.85 1.39 -2.19
N GLY A 86 5.01 1.86 -1.73
CA GLY A 86 6.09 2.36 -2.59
C GLY A 86 6.63 1.29 -3.53
N MET A 87 6.86 0.08 -3.03
CA MET A 87 7.31 -1.05 -3.86
C MET A 87 6.30 -1.40 -4.94
N ALA A 88 5.01 -1.49 -4.62
CA ALA A 88 3.96 -1.77 -5.61
C ALA A 88 3.83 -0.65 -6.66
N ALA A 89 4.12 0.61 -6.31
CA ALA A 89 4.15 1.71 -7.27
C ALA A 89 5.37 1.62 -8.19
N LEU A 90 6.52 1.21 -7.66
CA LEU A 90 7.73 0.98 -8.45
C LEU A 90 7.53 -0.14 -9.47
N ASP A 91 6.93 -1.26 -9.08
CA ASP A 91 6.64 -2.36 -10.01
C ASP A 91 5.83 -1.87 -11.22
N LYS A 92 4.78 -1.07 -10.99
CA LYS A 92 4.00 -0.48 -12.09
C LYS A 92 4.79 0.49 -12.97
N ILE A 93 5.71 1.26 -12.38
CA ILE A 93 6.58 2.16 -13.16
C ILE A 93 7.48 1.33 -14.07
N PHE A 94 8.08 0.26 -13.55
CA PHE A 94 8.91 -0.63 -14.35
C PHE A 94 8.11 -1.36 -15.43
N ASP A 95 6.92 -1.86 -15.13
CA ASP A 95 6.01 -2.45 -16.12
C ASP A 95 5.73 -1.48 -17.30
N LEU A 96 5.48 -0.20 -16.99
CA LEU A 96 5.27 0.83 -18.01
C LEU A 96 6.54 1.13 -18.82
N LEU A 97 7.70 1.17 -18.17
CA LEU A 97 8.98 1.40 -18.85
C LEU A 97 9.38 0.24 -19.77
N GLU A 98 9.00 -0.98 -19.41
CA GLU A 98 9.28 -2.19 -20.19
C GLU A 98 8.21 -2.45 -21.27
N THR A 99 7.08 -1.74 -21.23
CA THR A 99 6.01 -1.87 -22.22
C THR A 99 6.54 -1.46 -23.60
N LYS A 100 6.60 -2.43 -24.51
CA LYS A 100 6.99 -2.17 -25.91
C LYS A 100 5.81 -1.57 -26.68
N PRO A 101 6.04 -0.61 -27.60
CA PRO A 101 4.98 -0.10 -28.47
C PRO A 101 4.42 -1.22 -29.35
N ASP A 102 3.09 -1.36 -29.38
CA ASP A 102 2.40 -2.37 -30.19
C ASP A 102 2.52 -2.10 -31.70
N MET A 103 2.73 -0.83 -32.08
CA MET A 103 2.98 -0.42 -33.45
C MET A 103 4.31 0.31 -33.54
N VAL A 104 5.23 -0.28 -34.29
CA VAL A 104 6.52 0.32 -34.62
C VAL A 104 6.57 0.42 -36.14
N ASP A 105 7.02 1.57 -36.65
CA ASP A 105 7.21 1.74 -38.09
C ASP A 105 8.22 0.70 -38.61
N LYS A 106 7.89 0.09 -39.75
CA LYS A 106 8.82 -0.83 -40.41
C LYS A 106 10.05 -0.05 -40.88
N PRO A 107 11.26 -0.67 -40.88
CA PRO A 107 12.44 -0.06 -41.49
C PRO A 107 12.15 0.36 -42.94
N GLY A 108 12.32 1.64 -43.24
CA GLY A 108 12.00 2.21 -44.57
C GLY A 108 10.53 2.59 -44.78
N ALA A 109 9.75 2.79 -43.70
CA ALA A 109 8.42 3.40 -43.78
C ALA A 109 8.49 4.71 -44.58
N LEU A 110 7.58 4.85 -45.54
CA LEU A 110 7.53 6.00 -46.44
C LEU A 110 6.76 7.14 -45.77
N ASP A 111 7.29 8.37 -45.87
CA ASP A 111 6.52 9.57 -45.55
C ASP A 111 5.49 9.80 -46.68
N PRO A 112 4.17 9.70 -46.39
CA PRO A 112 3.15 9.80 -47.42
C PRO A 112 2.98 11.22 -47.99
N GLY A 113 3.62 12.25 -47.42
CA GLY A 113 3.52 13.63 -47.89
C GLY A 113 2.05 14.13 -47.93
N ARG A 114 1.63 14.74 -49.05
CA ARG A 114 0.25 15.26 -49.18
C ARG A 114 -0.69 14.20 -49.74
N ILE A 115 -1.55 13.67 -48.88
CA ILE A 115 -2.52 12.61 -49.20
C ILE A 115 -3.81 13.22 -49.78
N ARG A 116 -4.40 12.57 -50.80
CA ARG A 116 -5.67 13.00 -51.43
C ARG A 116 -6.93 12.62 -50.63
N GLY A 117 -6.80 11.78 -49.61
CA GLY A 117 -7.91 11.33 -48.76
C GLY A 117 -8.73 10.17 -49.33
N GLU A 118 -8.26 9.50 -50.38
CA GLU A 118 -8.86 8.26 -50.88
C GLU A 118 -8.59 7.11 -49.90
N ILE A 119 -9.65 6.44 -49.43
CA ILE A 119 -9.58 5.33 -48.48
C ILE A 119 -10.30 4.13 -49.10
N GLU A 120 -9.62 3.00 -49.17
CA GLU A 120 -10.19 1.73 -49.61
C GLU A 120 -9.93 0.66 -48.55
N LEU A 121 -10.98 -0.09 -48.20
CA LEU A 121 -10.91 -1.21 -47.26
C LEU A 121 -11.10 -2.50 -48.07
N GLN A 122 -10.09 -3.36 -48.11
CA GLN A 122 -10.15 -4.64 -48.82
C GLN A 122 -9.86 -5.79 -47.85
N GLY A 123 -10.83 -6.69 -47.65
CA GLY A 123 -10.62 -7.93 -46.89
C GLY A 123 -10.21 -7.73 -45.42
N VAL A 124 -10.71 -6.67 -44.77
CA VAL A 124 -10.25 -6.27 -43.43
C VAL A 124 -11.00 -7.03 -42.36
N ARG A 125 -10.24 -7.79 -41.57
CA ARG A 125 -10.71 -8.43 -40.34
C ARG A 125 -10.04 -7.81 -39.14
N PHE A 126 -10.84 -7.37 -38.18
CA PHE A 126 -10.34 -6.70 -36.98
C PHE A 126 -11.02 -7.25 -35.72
N SER A 127 -10.22 -7.43 -34.67
CA SER A 127 -10.70 -7.73 -33.32
C SER A 127 -9.88 -6.95 -32.31
N TYR A 128 -10.51 -6.54 -31.21
CA TYR A 128 -9.88 -5.80 -30.11
C TYR A 128 -8.99 -6.69 -29.21
N GLY A 129 -8.99 -8.00 -29.42
CA GLY A 129 -8.11 -8.93 -28.70
C GLY A 129 -8.33 -10.37 -29.15
N GLU A 130 -7.37 -11.24 -28.87
CA GLU A 130 -7.38 -12.63 -29.37
C GLU A 130 -8.63 -13.43 -28.96
N ASN A 131 -9.27 -13.05 -27.86
CA ASN A 131 -10.47 -13.70 -27.33
C ASN A 131 -11.77 -12.91 -27.58
N ALA A 132 -11.71 -11.77 -28.26
CA ALA A 132 -12.89 -11.02 -28.68
C ALA A 132 -13.35 -11.49 -30.06
N GLY A 133 -14.66 -11.64 -30.26
CA GLY A 133 -15.23 -11.90 -31.58
C GLY A 133 -14.89 -10.78 -32.57
N LEU A 134 -14.92 -11.10 -33.87
CA LEU A 134 -14.60 -10.14 -34.93
C LEU A 134 -15.52 -8.92 -34.83
N ALA A 135 -14.90 -7.74 -34.70
CA ALA A 135 -15.59 -6.46 -34.69
C ALA A 135 -15.85 -5.94 -36.10
N LEU A 136 -14.95 -6.28 -37.04
CA LEU A 136 -15.12 -6.06 -38.47
C LEU A 136 -14.72 -7.34 -39.20
N ASP A 137 -15.55 -7.75 -40.14
CA ASP A 137 -15.33 -8.88 -41.03
C ASP A 137 -15.96 -8.54 -42.39
N GLY A 138 -15.12 -8.25 -43.39
CA GLY A 138 -15.53 -7.80 -44.71
C GLY A 138 -14.46 -8.00 -45.76
#